data_AF-A0A5C7FVW8-F1
#
_entry.id   AF-A0A5C7FVW8-F1
#
_cell.length_a   1.000
_cell.length_b   1.000
_cell.length_c   1.000
_cell.angle_alpha   90.00
_cell.angle_beta   90.00
_cell.angle_gamma   90.00
#
_symmetry.space_group_name_H-M   'P 1'
#
loop_
_entity.id
_entity.type
_entity.pdbx_description
1 polymer ?
#
loop_
_entity_poly.entity_id
_entity_poly.type
_entity_poly.pdbx_seq_one_letter_code
_entity_poly.pdbx_strand_id
1 'polypeptide(L)'
;MLTLSRMYILALVFCFSADSCSQPSPQPDHLTSLASKYGDNYPDGCDYGEPTFLDYVINRILPDTTYKKYLTDRALMRKLKVTNCLNNLVEVEDRLDDGRPITLSFETSRLDTNQHTIVRRSKSTVLSIDSMIPYGAEYWSREYLPQRLSRVTITIGGRALTIPGGAFSNLYNPNMCQSAGWLQPIEVYTEGDGIYIYIYGGNAADTYFAKVIFYKDKYITTLIADYGPLPCYGTFRPNFPGF
;
A
#
# COMPACT_ATOMS: atom_id res chain seq x y z
N MET A 1 -1.77 16.62 -74.98
CA MET A 1 -2.83 17.06 -74.03
C MET A 1 -2.60 16.36 -72.71
N LEU A 2 -1.97 17.01 -71.74
CA LEU A 2 -1.88 16.55 -70.34
C LEU A 2 -1.74 17.83 -69.49
N THR A 3 -2.85 18.25 -68.90
CA THR A 3 -2.95 19.46 -68.07
C THR A 3 -2.67 19.09 -66.62
N LEU A 4 -1.59 19.64 -66.05
CA LEU A 4 -1.28 19.59 -64.63
C LEU A 4 -2.26 20.47 -63.84
N SER A 5 -3.11 19.86 -63.02
CA SER A 5 -3.93 20.56 -62.02
C SER A 5 -3.10 20.83 -60.77
N ARG A 6 -2.86 22.10 -60.45
CA ARG A 6 -2.23 22.55 -59.21
C ARG A 6 -3.24 22.50 -58.06
N MET A 7 -2.97 21.66 -57.07
CA MET A 7 -3.75 21.53 -55.85
C MET A 7 -3.15 22.48 -54.79
N TYR A 8 -3.89 23.53 -54.42
CA TYR A 8 -3.49 24.46 -53.37
C TYR A 8 -3.82 23.86 -52.00
N ILE A 9 -2.80 23.58 -51.20
CA ILE A 9 -2.94 23.19 -49.79
C ILE A 9 -3.08 24.47 -48.98
N LEU A 10 -4.27 24.69 -48.42
CA LEU A 10 -4.56 25.77 -47.50
C LEU A 10 -4.01 25.38 -46.11
N ALA A 11 -2.85 25.91 -45.73
CA ALA A 11 -2.30 25.71 -44.40
C ALA A 11 -3.00 26.66 -43.41
N LEU A 12 -3.96 26.14 -42.64
CA LEU A 12 -4.53 26.86 -41.49
C LEU A 12 -3.50 26.87 -40.36
N VAL A 13 -2.86 28.01 -40.13
CA VAL A 13 -2.01 28.24 -38.96
C VAL A 13 -2.92 28.65 -37.80
N PHE A 14 -3.26 27.70 -36.93
CA PHE A 14 -3.88 28.01 -35.65
C PHE A 14 -2.82 28.58 -34.70
N CYS A 15 -2.83 29.91 -34.50
CA CYS A 15 -2.17 30.53 -33.36
C CYS A 15 -2.91 30.13 -32.08
N PHE A 16 -2.48 29.05 -31.44
CA PHE A 16 -2.87 28.76 -30.06
C PHE A 16 -2.15 29.75 -29.14
N SER A 17 -2.92 30.65 -28.54
CA SER A 17 -2.46 31.58 -27.52
C SER A 17 -1.89 30.79 -26.34
N ALA A 18 -0.57 30.81 -26.21
CA ALA A 18 0.19 30.10 -25.19
C ALA A 18 0.25 30.91 -23.89
N ASP A 19 -0.87 31.27 -23.27
CA ASP A 19 -0.86 32.04 -22.02
C ASP A 19 -1.98 31.64 -21.07
N SER A 20 -1.80 30.48 -20.46
CA SER A 20 -2.26 30.19 -19.10
C SER A 20 -1.57 28.92 -18.64
N CYS A 21 -0.29 29.06 -18.25
CA CYS A 21 0.34 28.04 -17.42
C CYS A 21 -0.44 28.01 -16.11
N SER A 22 -1.46 27.15 -16.04
CA SER A 22 -2.17 26.87 -14.80
C SER A 22 -1.12 26.51 -13.77
N GLN A 23 -0.92 27.36 -12.76
CA GLN A 23 -0.07 27.03 -11.64
C GLN A 23 -0.53 25.66 -11.11
N PRO A 24 0.38 24.68 -10.95
CA PRO A 24 0.00 23.40 -10.41
C PRO A 24 -0.67 23.66 -9.05
N SER A 25 -1.84 23.06 -8.85
CA SER A 25 -2.52 23.12 -7.55
C SER A 25 -1.52 22.73 -6.46
N PRO A 26 -1.44 23.45 -5.33
CA PRO A 26 -0.58 23.06 -4.23
C PRO A 26 -0.87 21.60 -3.87
N GLN A 27 0.17 20.78 -3.80
CA GLN A 27 0.01 19.42 -3.29
C GLN A 27 -0.40 19.49 -1.81
N PRO A 28 -1.30 18.61 -1.37
CA PRO A 28 -1.75 18.61 0.02
C PRO A 28 -0.59 18.24 0.96
N ASP A 29 -0.52 18.89 2.12
CA ASP A 29 0.50 18.60 3.13
C ASP A 29 0.10 17.38 3.98
N HIS A 30 0.49 16.20 3.51
CA HIS A 30 0.21 14.94 4.18
C HIS A 30 0.83 14.82 5.57
N LEU A 31 2.05 15.32 5.79
CA LEU A 31 2.73 15.16 7.07
C LEU A 31 2.06 16.00 8.14
N THR A 32 1.70 17.25 7.83
CA THR A 32 0.92 18.10 8.73
C THR A 32 -0.45 17.47 9.03
N SER A 33 -1.11 16.91 8.01
CA SER A 33 -2.40 16.23 8.19
C SER A 33 -2.28 15.00 9.10
N LEU A 34 -1.27 14.15 8.90
CA LEU A 34 -1.01 13.00 9.76
C LEU A 34 -0.67 13.42 11.19
N ALA A 35 0.22 14.39 11.37
CA ALA A 35 0.61 14.92 12.67
C ALA A 35 -0.61 15.43 13.46
N SER A 36 -1.56 16.08 12.80
CA SER A 36 -2.80 16.55 13.45
C SER A 36 -3.70 15.42 13.96
N LYS A 37 -3.54 14.20 13.45
CA LYS A 37 -4.35 13.01 13.79
C LYS A 37 -3.70 12.11 14.83
N TYR A 38 -2.40 12.26 15.07
CA TYR A 38 -1.65 11.55 16.10
C TYR A 38 -1.46 12.49 17.29
N GLY A 39 -2.04 12.13 18.44
CA GLY A 39 -1.80 12.85 19.69
C GLY A 39 -0.67 12.23 20.51
N ASP A 40 -0.18 12.95 21.51
CA ASP A 40 0.91 12.54 22.41
C ASP A 40 0.51 11.48 23.46
N ASN A 41 -0.49 10.66 23.16
CA ASN A 41 -1.09 9.76 24.14
C ASN A 41 -0.63 8.32 23.92
N TYR A 42 -0.05 7.74 24.98
CA TYR A 42 0.30 6.32 25.09
C TYR A 42 -0.75 5.59 25.94
N PRO A 43 -1.86 5.12 25.36
CA PRO A 43 -2.94 4.49 26.15
C PRO A 43 -2.48 3.27 26.95
N ASP A 44 -1.48 2.53 26.47
CA ASP A 44 -1.04 1.28 27.09
C ASP A 44 0.28 1.39 27.87
N GLY A 45 0.79 2.62 28.09
CA GLY A 45 1.98 2.86 28.92
C GLY A 45 3.29 2.29 28.36
N CYS A 46 3.33 1.88 27.09
CA CYS A 46 4.57 1.51 26.42
C CYS A 46 5.31 2.77 25.99
N ASP A 47 6.61 2.82 26.24
CA ASP A 47 7.49 3.91 25.81
C ASP A 47 8.54 3.36 24.83
N TYR A 48 8.38 3.70 23.54
CA TYR A 48 9.39 3.41 22.50
C TYR A 48 10.39 4.57 22.34
N GLY A 49 10.19 5.69 23.05
CA GLY A 49 11.02 6.89 23.02
C GLY A 49 10.54 7.96 22.03
N GLU A 50 9.50 7.69 21.22
CA GLU A 50 8.96 8.64 20.25
C GLU A 50 7.58 9.16 20.68
N PRO A 51 7.33 10.49 20.67
CA PRO A 51 6.12 11.10 21.24
C PRO A 51 4.83 10.71 20.53
N THR A 52 4.90 10.43 19.22
CA THR A 52 3.76 10.04 18.42
C THR A 52 4.03 8.80 17.59
N PHE A 53 2.97 8.15 17.10
CA PHE A 53 3.11 7.04 16.17
C PHE A 53 3.81 7.45 14.86
N LEU A 54 3.59 8.68 14.40
CA LEU A 54 4.24 9.20 13.20
C LEU A 54 5.75 9.31 13.41
N ASP A 55 6.19 9.77 14.58
CA ASP A 55 7.60 9.81 14.94
C ASP A 55 8.21 8.41 15.03
N TYR A 56 7.48 7.46 15.61
CA TYR A 56 7.89 6.05 15.61
C TYR A 56 8.09 5.52 14.19
N VAL A 57 7.12 5.74 13.29
CA VAL A 57 7.23 5.33 11.88
C VAL A 57 8.47 5.96 11.23
N ILE A 58 8.65 7.26 11.43
CA ILE A 58 9.77 8.02 10.85
C ILE A 58 11.13 7.52 11.34
N ASN A 59 11.27 7.23 12.64
CA ASN A 59 12.55 6.94 13.26
C ASN A 59 12.89 5.44 13.29
N ARG A 60 11.89 4.56 13.21
CA ARG A 60 12.06 3.11 13.40
C ARG A 60 11.63 2.25 12.21
N ILE A 61 10.65 2.69 11.43
CA ILE A 61 10.09 1.90 10.32
C ILE A 61 10.68 2.34 8.98
N LEU A 62 10.88 3.63 8.77
CA LEU A 62 11.42 4.12 7.51
C LEU A 62 12.84 3.57 7.26
N PRO A 63 13.10 2.92 6.11
CA PRO A 63 14.44 2.46 5.78
C PRO A 63 15.39 3.63 5.47
N ASP A 64 14.83 4.74 4.99
CA ASP A 64 15.55 5.96 4.62
C ASP A 64 14.67 7.18 4.89
N THR A 65 15.24 8.24 5.46
CA THR A 65 14.48 9.47 5.81
C THR A 65 13.95 10.23 4.60
N THR A 66 14.52 10.04 3.41
CA THR A 66 14.00 10.59 2.15
C THR A 66 12.64 9.99 1.77
N TYR A 67 12.25 8.87 2.38
CA TYR A 67 10.95 8.23 2.16
C TYR A 67 9.82 8.89 2.99
N LYS A 68 10.13 9.88 3.83
CA LYS A 68 9.12 10.71 4.52
C LYS A 68 8.07 11.28 3.58
N LYS A 69 8.44 11.61 2.34
CA LYS A 69 7.52 12.11 1.30
C LYS A 69 6.43 11.12 0.88
N TYR A 70 6.61 9.83 1.19
CA TYR A 70 5.63 8.79 0.94
C TYR A 70 4.77 8.48 2.17
N LEU A 71 4.98 9.20 3.27
CA LEU A 71 4.05 9.16 4.38
C LEU A 71 2.83 10.00 4.00
N THR A 72 1.71 9.34 3.77
CA THR A 72 0.52 9.93 3.16
C THR A 72 -0.73 9.65 3.99
N ASP A 73 -1.48 10.71 4.25
CA ASP A 73 -2.81 10.66 4.80
C ASP A 73 -3.82 10.21 3.74
N ARG A 74 -4.43 9.04 3.95
CA ARG A 74 -5.46 8.48 3.05
C ARG A 74 -6.65 9.40 2.84
N ALA A 75 -6.99 10.28 3.79
CA ALA A 75 -8.09 11.22 3.64
C ALA A 75 -7.84 12.29 2.56
N LEU A 76 -6.58 12.48 2.17
CA LEU A 76 -6.16 13.46 1.16
C LEU A 76 -5.87 12.81 -0.20
N MET A 77 -5.98 11.49 -0.30
CA MET A 77 -5.71 10.73 -1.52
C MET A 77 -7.01 10.23 -2.15
N ARG A 78 -6.95 9.94 -3.45
CA ARG A 78 -8.08 9.31 -4.14
C ARG A 78 -8.04 7.80 -3.94
N LYS A 79 -9.11 7.23 -3.36
CA LYS A 79 -9.30 5.79 -3.26
C LYS A 79 -9.66 5.20 -4.63
N LEU A 80 -9.00 4.11 -5.03
CA LEU A 80 -9.34 3.36 -6.23
C LEU A 80 -10.52 2.42 -5.98
N LYS A 81 -11.32 2.16 -7.01
CA LYS A 81 -12.51 1.32 -6.93
C LYS A 81 -12.17 -0.18 -6.92
N VAL A 82 -12.52 -0.84 -5.82
CA VAL A 82 -12.58 -2.30 -5.73
C VAL A 82 -13.78 -2.80 -6.54
N THR A 83 -13.54 -3.67 -7.52
CA THR A 83 -14.58 -4.27 -8.38
C THR A 83 -15.01 -5.63 -7.90
N ASN A 84 -14.09 -6.39 -7.30
CA ASN A 84 -14.37 -7.71 -6.74
C ASN A 84 -13.69 -7.86 -5.38
N CYS A 85 -14.41 -8.46 -4.44
CA CYS A 85 -13.89 -8.71 -3.11
C CYS A 85 -14.44 -10.05 -2.59
N LEU A 86 -13.61 -11.08 -2.66
CA LEU A 86 -13.84 -12.42 -2.15
C LEU A 86 -12.85 -12.73 -1.02
N ASN A 87 -13.12 -13.78 -0.25
CA ASN A 87 -12.27 -14.18 0.88
C ASN A 87 -10.80 -14.41 0.52
N ASN A 88 -10.48 -14.69 -0.75
CA ASN A 88 -9.12 -14.96 -1.23
C ASN A 88 -8.72 -14.14 -2.46
N LEU A 89 -9.53 -13.17 -2.89
CA LEU A 89 -9.30 -12.38 -4.10
C LEU A 89 -9.83 -10.96 -3.90
N VAL A 90 -8.98 -9.96 -4.12
CA VAL A 90 -9.39 -8.55 -4.25
C VAL A 90 -8.97 -8.06 -5.63
N GLU A 91 -9.92 -7.50 -6.38
CA GLU A 91 -9.66 -6.90 -7.69
C GLU A 91 -10.02 -5.41 -7.66
N VAL A 92 -9.13 -4.60 -8.22
CA VAL A 92 -9.29 -3.16 -8.36
C VAL A 92 -9.20 -2.83 -9.85
N GLU A 93 -10.17 -2.09 -10.36
CA GLU A 93 -10.16 -1.57 -11.72
C GLU A 93 -10.58 -0.11 -11.70
N ASP A 94 -9.68 0.76 -12.14
CA ASP A 94 -9.89 2.21 -12.12
C ASP A 94 -8.98 2.89 -13.15
N ARG A 95 -8.80 4.20 -13.02
CA ARG A 95 -7.80 4.99 -13.72
C ARG A 95 -6.91 5.70 -12.72
N LEU A 96 -5.68 6.03 -13.11
CA LEU A 96 -4.79 6.95 -12.41
C LEU A 96 -5.23 8.41 -12.64
N ASP A 97 -4.60 9.34 -11.93
CA ASP A 97 -4.93 10.77 -12.03
C ASP A 97 -4.63 11.36 -13.42
N ASP A 98 -3.70 10.75 -14.16
CA ASP A 98 -3.40 11.06 -15.57
C ASP A 98 -4.33 10.35 -16.58
N GLY A 99 -5.31 9.58 -16.09
CA GLY A 99 -6.31 8.87 -16.88
C GLY A 99 -5.87 7.49 -17.40
N ARG A 100 -4.62 7.05 -17.19
CA ARG A 100 -4.19 5.69 -17.58
C ARG A 100 -5.01 4.64 -16.82
N PRO A 101 -5.48 3.56 -17.47
CA PRO A 101 -6.18 2.50 -16.77
C PRO A 101 -5.22 1.77 -15.83
N ILE A 102 -5.70 1.41 -14.65
CA ILE A 102 -4.98 0.59 -13.68
C ILE A 102 -5.84 -0.60 -13.27
N THR A 103 -5.22 -1.78 -13.24
CA THR A 103 -5.80 -2.97 -12.65
C THR A 103 -4.85 -3.55 -11.59
N LEU A 104 -5.41 -3.94 -10.45
CA LEU A 104 -4.69 -4.65 -9.40
C LEU A 104 -5.45 -5.92 -9.04
N SER A 105 -4.73 -7.01 -8.79
CA SER A 105 -5.29 -8.23 -8.21
C SER A 105 -4.42 -8.71 -7.06
N PHE A 106 -5.06 -9.03 -5.94
CA PHE A 106 -4.45 -9.60 -4.74
C PHE A 106 -5.09 -10.95 -4.49
N GLU A 107 -4.29 -12.00 -4.51
CA GLU A 107 -4.75 -13.37 -4.29
C GLU A 107 -4.03 -14.01 -3.14
N THR A 108 -4.81 -14.65 -2.27
CA THR A 108 -4.25 -15.47 -1.20
C THR A 108 -4.39 -16.94 -1.49
N SER A 109 -3.41 -17.69 -1.02
CA SER A 109 -3.50 -19.14 -0.89
C SER A 109 -2.88 -19.59 0.42
N ARG A 110 -3.19 -20.81 0.81
CA ARG A 110 -2.61 -21.42 2.00
C ARG A 110 -1.11 -21.59 1.81
N LEU A 111 -0.34 -21.32 2.87
CA LEU A 111 1.10 -21.53 2.88
C LEU A 111 1.45 -23.01 2.58
N ASP A 112 2.30 -23.26 1.58
CA ASP A 112 2.88 -24.60 1.34
C ASP A 112 4.20 -24.72 2.08
N THR A 113 4.18 -25.33 3.26
CA THR A 113 5.37 -25.42 4.12
C THR A 113 6.52 -26.20 3.51
N ASN A 114 6.32 -26.96 2.43
CA ASN A 114 7.39 -27.71 1.77
C ASN A 114 8.25 -26.82 0.85
N GLN A 115 7.75 -25.64 0.46
CA GLN A 115 8.45 -24.69 -0.40
C GLN A 115 9.17 -23.59 0.38
N HIS A 116 9.13 -23.64 1.72
CA HIS A 116 9.58 -22.57 2.58
C HIS A 116 10.48 -23.07 3.71
N THR A 117 11.47 -22.26 4.08
CA THR A 117 12.29 -22.51 5.26
C THR A 117 11.63 -21.88 6.47
N ILE A 118 11.12 -22.69 7.40
CA ILE A 118 10.38 -22.22 8.57
C ILE A 118 11.21 -22.47 9.84
N VAL A 119 11.62 -21.40 10.51
CA VAL A 119 12.31 -21.45 11.80
C VAL A 119 11.29 -21.28 12.92
N ARG A 120 11.31 -22.18 13.91
CA ARG A 120 10.34 -22.21 14.99
C ARG A 120 11.01 -22.17 16.36
N ARG A 121 10.38 -21.46 17.30
CA ARG A 121 10.71 -21.56 18.73
C ARG A 121 9.95 -22.72 19.39
N SER A 122 8.72 -22.97 18.95
CA SER A 122 7.83 -23.99 19.52
C SER A 122 6.92 -24.59 18.43
N LYS A 123 6.02 -25.51 18.81
CA LYS A 123 5.03 -26.09 17.88
C LYS A 123 4.09 -25.03 17.26
N SER A 124 3.82 -23.94 17.98
CA SER A 124 2.92 -22.87 17.55
C SER A 124 3.63 -21.56 17.25
N THR A 125 4.85 -21.34 17.74
CA THR A 125 5.58 -20.07 17.56
C THR A 125 6.57 -20.16 16.41
N VAL A 126 6.33 -19.37 15.36
CA VAL A 126 7.22 -19.21 14.21
C VAL A 126 8.06 -17.95 14.39
N LEU A 127 9.37 -18.08 14.17
CA LEU A 127 10.31 -16.96 14.26
C LEU A 127 10.57 -16.33 12.89
N SER A 128 10.67 -17.16 11.84
CA SER A 128 10.88 -16.67 10.49
C SER A 128 10.37 -17.65 9.44
N ILE A 129 9.97 -17.11 8.29
CA ILE A 129 9.73 -17.85 7.05
C ILE A 129 10.63 -17.24 5.98
N ASP A 130 11.48 -18.06 5.37
CA ASP A 130 12.49 -17.63 4.39
C ASP A 130 13.38 -16.48 4.89
N SER A 131 13.80 -16.56 6.16
CA SER A 131 14.61 -15.55 6.86
C SER A 131 13.95 -14.18 7.05
N MET A 132 12.63 -14.08 6.85
CA MET A 132 11.86 -12.86 7.12
C MET A 132 10.93 -13.04 8.33
N ILE A 133 10.62 -11.94 9.02
CA ILE A 133 9.58 -11.89 10.06
C ILE A 133 8.23 -12.17 9.39
N PRO A 134 7.46 -13.18 9.84
CA PRO A 134 6.27 -13.62 9.14
C PRO A 134 5.02 -12.92 9.67
N TYR A 135 4.88 -11.61 9.42
CA TYR A 135 3.79 -10.78 9.94
C TYR A 135 2.40 -11.41 9.72
N GLY A 136 1.65 -11.62 10.80
CA GLY A 136 0.33 -12.26 10.79
C GLY A 136 0.38 -13.80 10.82
N ALA A 137 1.56 -14.37 11.06
CA ALA A 137 1.83 -15.80 11.09
C ALA A 137 2.92 -16.18 12.10
N GLU A 138 3.06 -15.41 13.17
CA GLU A 138 3.95 -15.69 14.29
C GLU A 138 3.38 -16.81 15.19
N TYR A 139 2.04 -16.97 15.22
CA TYR A 139 1.35 -17.93 16.09
C TYR A 139 0.41 -18.89 15.33
N TRP A 140 0.93 -20.02 14.85
CA TRP A 140 0.13 -21.07 14.21
C TRP A 140 0.73 -22.49 14.32
N SER A 141 -0.16 -23.49 14.30
CA SER A 141 0.19 -24.92 14.30
C SER A 141 0.10 -25.52 12.90
N ARG A 142 0.77 -26.66 12.66
CA ARG A 142 0.76 -27.34 11.35
C ARG A 142 -0.64 -27.71 10.84
N GLU A 143 -1.64 -27.77 11.71
CA GLU A 143 -3.04 -28.06 11.36
C GLU A 143 -3.76 -26.81 10.81
N TYR A 144 -3.30 -25.62 11.16
CA TYR A 144 -3.89 -24.33 10.79
C TYR A 144 -2.85 -23.46 10.10
N LEU A 145 -2.61 -23.75 8.82
CA LEU A 145 -1.65 -22.99 8.02
C LEU A 145 -2.22 -21.60 7.67
N PRO A 146 -1.42 -20.53 7.80
CA PRO A 146 -1.85 -19.20 7.44
C PRO A 146 -2.11 -19.08 5.94
N GLN A 147 -2.96 -18.14 5.56
CA GLN A 147 -3.03 -17.64 4.19
C GLN A 147 -1.84 -16.71 3.95
N ARG A 148 -1.30 -16.69 2.73
CA ARG A 148 -0.29 -15.73 2.30
C ARG A 148 -0.77 -14.99 1.06
N LEU A 149 -0.31 -13.77 0.83
CA LEU A 149 -0.43 -13.14 -0.49
C LEU A 149 0.44 -13.91 -1.47
N SER A 150 -0.20 -14.78 -2.25
CA SER A 150 0.49 -15.67 -3.16
C SER A 150 0.72 -15.09 -4.54
N ARG A 151 -0.13 -14.16 -4.96
CA ARG A 151 0.01 -13.43 -6.21
C ARG A 151 -0.51 -12.01 -6.03
N VAL A 152 0.31 -11.06 -6.43
CA VAL A 152 -0.07 -9.66 -6.58
C VAL A 152 0.29 -9.26 -8.00
N THR A 153 -0.68 -8.73 -8.74
CA THR A 153 -0.45 -8.19 -10.08
C THR A 153 -0.90 -6.74 -10.11
N ILE A 154 -0.11 -5.89 -10.78
CA ILE A 154 -0.43 -4.49 -10.99
C ILE A 154 -0.14 -4.19 -12.45
N THR A 155 -1.13 -3.68 -13.18
CA THR A 155 -1.00 -3.31 -14.59
C THR A 155 -1.43 -1.87 -14.77
N ILE A 156 -0.59 -1.05 -15.42
CA ILE A 156 -0.87 0.36 -15.71
C ILE A 156 -0.76 0.56 -17.21
N GLY A 157 -1.81 1.07 -17.86
CA GLY A 157 -1.82 1.27 -19.32
C GLY A 157 -1.57 -0.03 -20.10
N GLY A 158 -1.98 -1.18 -19.55
CA GLY A 158 -1.73 -2.51 -20.14
C GLY A 158 -0.33 -3.08 -19.87
N ARG A 159 0.55 -2.36 -19.17
CA ARG A 159 1.89 -2.83 -18.80
C ARG A 159 1.93 -3.33 -17.37
N ALA A 160 2.34 -4.58 -17.18
CA ALA A 160 2.56 -5.15 -15.85
C ALA A 160 3.77 -4.48 -15.16
N LEU A 161 3.60 -4.11 -13.89
CA LEU A 161 4.69 -3.63 -13.05
C LEU A 161 5.55 -4.79 -12.56
N THR A 162 6.85 -4.55 -12.48
CA THR A 162 7.77 -5.48 -11.82
C THR A 162 7.68 -5.30 -10.31
N ILE A 163 7.19 -6.33 -9.62
CA ILE A 163 7.10 -6.39 -8.17
C ILE A 163 8.21 -7.30 -7.66
N PRO A 164 9.16 -6.82 -6.83
CA PRO A 164 10.17 -7.67 -6.22
C PRO A 164 9.49 -8.76 -5.38
N GLY A 165 10.03 -9.99 -5.43
CA GLY A 165 9.45 -11.12 -4.70
C GLY A 165 9.27 -10.86 -3.19
N GLY A 166 10.14 -10.03 -2.60
CA GLY A 166 10.11 -9.63 -1.20
C GLY A 166 8.99 -8.66 -0.79
N ALA A 167 8.31 -8.00 -1.74
CA ALA A 167 7.42 -6.87 -1.43
C ALA A 167 6.19 -7.25 -0.58
N PHE A 168 5.72 -8.49 -0.73
CA PHE A 168 4.53 -9.03 -0.06
C PHE A 168 4.78 -10.41 0.59
N SER A 169 5.98 -10.98 0.45
CA SER A 169 6.24 -12.39 0.77
C SER A 169 6.11 -12.74 2.24
N ASN A 170 6.19 -11.75 3.12
CA ASN A 170 6.13 -11.92 4.56
C ASN A 170 4.83 -11.38 5.19
N LEU A 171 3.81 -11.11 4.36
CA LEU A 171 2.48 -10.68 4.80
C LEU A 171 1.51 -11.86 4.76
N TYR A 172 1.05 -12.29 5.93
CA TYR A 172 0.19 -13.46 6.11
C TYR A 172 -1.16 -13.08 6.71
N ASN A 173 -2.19 -13.88 6.43
CA ASN A 173 -3.56 -13.64 6.85
C ASN A 173 -4.02 -12.19 6.61
N PRO A 174 -3.82 -11.63 5.39
CA PRO A 174 -4.31 -10.29 5.10
C PRO A 174 -5.84 -10.28 5.21
N ASN A 175 -6.36 -9.20 5.75
CA ASN A 175 -7.79 -8.95 5.81
C ASN A 175 -8.27 -8.50 4.43
N MET A 176 -8.73 -9.46 3.63
CA MET A 176 -9.07 -9.22 2.22
C MET A 176 -10.27 -8.27 2.07
N CYS A 177 -11.40 -8.60 2.70
CA CYS A 177 -12.70 -7.96 2.40
C CYS A 177 -13.52 -7.56 3.61
N GLN A 178 -13.14 -7.99 4.82
CA GLN A 178 -13.96 -7.73 6.00
C GLN A 178 -13.62 -6.35 6.57
N SER A 179 -14.62 -5.65 7.10
CA SER A 179 -14.41 -4.45 7.90
C SER A 179 -14.90 -4.74 9.31
N ALA A 180 -13.99 -4.80 10.28
CA ALA A 180 -14.31 -5.15 11.66
C ALA A 180 -13.44 -4.36 12.65
N GLY A 181 -14.05 -3.39 13.33
CA GLY A 181 -13.32 -2.51 14.25
C GLY A 181 -12.26 -1.69 13.53
N TRP A 182 -10.99 -1.99 13.81
CA TRP A 182 -9.84 -1.31 13.18
C TRP A 182 -9.38 -1.98 11.88
N LEU A 183 -9.73 -3.26 11.66
CA LEU A 183 -9.38 -4.01 10.46
C LEU A 183 -10.19 -3.49 9.27
N GLN A 184 -9.48 -3.05 8.24
CA GLN A 184 -10.05 -2.62 6.96
C GLN A 184 -9.71 -3.64 5.87
N PRO A 185 -10.56 -3.79 4.84
CA PRO A 185 -10.21 -4.56 3.66
C PRO A 185 -8.94 -4.01 3.01
N ILE A 186 -8.36 -4.72 2.04
CA ILE A 186 -7.26 -4.16 1.25
C ILE A 186 -7.76 -2.90 0.54
N GLU A 187 -7.10 -1.77 0.78
CA GLU A 187 -7.43 -0.50 0.16
C GLU A 187 -6.28 -0.01 -0.71
N VAL A 188 -6.62 0.58 -1.86
CA VAL A 188 -5.63 1.15 -2.79
C VAL A 188 -5.97 2.61 -3.01
N TYR A 189 -4.96 3.46 -2.91
CA TYR A 189 -5.06 4.89 -3.10
C TYR A 189 -4.03 5.36 -4.13
N THR A 190 -4.30 6.51 -4.74
CA THR A 190 -3.39 7.17 -5.67
C THR A 190 -3.29 8.66 -5.38
N GLU A 191 -2.13 9.20 -5.70
CA GLU A 191 -1.85 10.63 -5.75
C GLU A 191 -0.73 10.89 -6.77
N GLY A 192 -1.06 11.59 -7.85
CA GLY A 192 -0.13 11.82 -8.95
C GLY A 192 0.38 10.50 -9.54
N ASP A 193 1.70 10.29 -9.52
CA ASP A 193 2.35 9.05 -9.98
C ASP A 193 2.48 7.96 -8.89
N GLY A 194 1.93 8.20 -7.69
CA GLY A 194 2.03 7.30 -6.54
C GLY A 194 0.84 6.35 -6.43
N ILE A 195 1.11 5.08 -6.14
CA ILE A 195 0.10 4.07 -5.78
C ILE A 195 0.46 3.54 -4.39
N TYR A 196 -0.51 3.57 -3.49
CA TYR A 196 -0.36 3.23 -2.08
C TYR A 196 -1.35 2.13 -1.73
N ILE A 197 -0.86 0.98 -1.33
CA ILE A 197 -1.65 -0.20 -0.99
C ILE A 197 -1.59 -0.40 0.52
N TYR A 198 -2.75 -0.40 1.16
CA TYR A 198 -2.89 -0.54 2.60
C TYR A 198 -3.43 -1.92 2.92
N ILE A 199 -2.72 -2.65 3.77
CA ILE A 199 -3.00 -4.04 4.10
C ILE A 199 -3.02 -4.17 5.61
N TYR A 200 -4.14 -4.64 6.12
CA TYR A 200 -4.30 -5.06 7.51
C TYR A 200 -4.23 -6.57 7.54
N GLY A 201 -3.72 -7.16 8.61
CA GLY A 201 -3.69 -8.62 8.73
C GLY A 201 -3.30 -9.11 10.10
N GLY A 202 -3.14 -10.43 10.19
CA GLY A 202 -2.91 -11.14 11.45
C GLY A 202 -4.17 -11.26 12.31
N ASN A 203 -4.00 -11.76 13.52
CA ASN A 203 -5.05 -12.01 14.49
C ASN A 203 -4.51 -11.89 15.93
N ALA A 204 -5.10 -11.01 16.73
CA ALA A 204 -4.66 -10.74 18.10
C ALA A 204 -3.16 -10.35 18.13
N ALA A 205 -2.31 -11.13 18.78
CA ALA A 205 -0.92 -10.78 19.08
C ALA A 205 0.04 -10.81 17.86
N ASP A 206 -0.39 -11.27 16.69
CA ASP A 206 0.37 -11.18 15.43
C ASP A 206 -0.25 -10.20 14.40
N THR A 207 -1.15 -9.35 14.87
CA THR A 207 -1.73 -8.27 14.07
C THR A 207 -0.66 -7.36 13.45
N TYR A 208 -0.87 -6.91 12.21
CA TYR A 208 -0.03 -5.89 11.59
C TYR A 208 -0.82 -4.94 10.69
N PHE A 209 -0.20 -3.81 10.40
CA PHE A 209 -0.57 -2.88 9.35
C PHE A 209 0.63 -2.65 8.42
N ALA A 210 0.39 -2.80 7.12
CA ALA A 210 1.39 -2.61 6.08
C ALA A 210 0.93 -1.58 5.05
N LYS A 211 1.89 -0.80 4.55
CA LYS A 211 1.73 0.08 3.40
C LYS A 211 2.78 -0.27 2.36
N VAL A 212 2.33 -0.62 1.16
CA VAL A 212 3.19 -0.90 0.01
C VAL A 212 3.12 0.27 -0.97
N ILE A 213 4.28 0.75 -1.39
CA ILE A 213 4.41 2.03 -2.09
C ILE A 213 5.03 1.79 -3.46
N PHE A 214 4.33 2.25 -4.49
CA PHE A 214 4.83 2.35 -5.85
C PHE A 214 4.83 3.81 -6.27
N TYR A 215 5.85 4.24 -7.00
CA TYR A 215 5.94 5.60 -7.54
C TYR A 215 6.59 5.57 -8.91
N LYS A 216 5.96 6.22 -9.90
CA LYS A 216 6.42 6.21 -11.30
C LYS A 216 6.69 4.80 -11.81
N ASP A 217 5.68 3.92 -11.64
CA ASP A 217 5.68 2.54 -12.12
C ASP A 217 6.79 1.66 -11.50
N LYS A 218 7.35 2.05 -10.35
CA LYS A 218 8.39 1.29 -9.63
C LYS A 218 7.99 1.03 -8.19
N TYR A 219 8.30 -0.17 -7.70
CA TYR A 219 8.27 -0.47 -6.27
C TYR A 219 9.29 0.41 -5.53
N ILE A 220 8.86 1.04 -4.45
CA ILE A 220 9.70 1.87 -3.59
C ILE A 220 10.04 1.14 -2.31
N THR A 221 9.01 0.74 -1.55
CA THR A 221 9.19 0.12 -0.24
C THR A 221 7.89 -0.50 0.27
N THR A 222 8.01 -1.31 1.31
CA THR A 222 6.92 -1.82 2.14
C THR A 222 7.21 -1.40 3.58
N LEU A 223 6.33 -0.59 4.16
CA LEU A 223 6.43 -0.14 5.54
C LEU A 223 5.46 -0.97 6.38
N ILE A 224 5.91 -1.54 7.50
CA ILE A 224 5.12 -2.46 8.32
C ILE A 224 5.23 -2.05 9.79
N ALA A 225 4.09 -1.95 10.46
CA ALA A 225 3.99 -1.85 11.91
C ALA A 225 3.25 -3.09 12.43
N ASP A 226 3.82 -3.78 13.42
CA ASP A 226 3.23 -4.98 14.03
C ASP A 226 2.43 -4.65 15.31
N TYR A 227 1.97 -5.70 16.00
CA TYR A 227 1.15 -5.58 17.19
C TYR A 227 1.85 -4.85 18.35
N GLY A 228 3.18 -4.76 18.39
CA GLY A 228 3.88 -4.07 19.48
C GLY A 228 3.54 -2.58 19.55
N PRO A 229 3.91 -1.76 18.55
CA PRO A 229 3.70 -0.32 18.58
C PRO A 229 2.24 0.09 18.34
N LEU A 230 1.46 -0.66 17.56
CA LEU A 230 0.09 -0.27 17.21
C LEU A 230 -0.82 0.09 18.43
N PRO A 231 -1.04 -0.81 19.41
CA PRO A 231 -1.85 -0.52 20.59
C PRO A 231 -1.21 0.55 21.47
N CYS A 232 0.12 0.56 21.61
CA CYS A 232 0.85 1.54 22.42
C CYS A 232 0.63 2.99 21.97
N TYR A 233 0.34 3.22 20.69
CA TYR A 233 -0.01 4.54 20.15
C TYR A 233 -1.51 4.71 19.84
N GLY A 234 -2.38 3.84 20.36
CA GLY A 234 -3.83 3.94 20.20
C GLY A 234 -4.31 3.83 18.75
N THR A 235 -3.61 3.08 17.90
CA THR A 235 -3.92 3.00 16.46
C THR A 235 -5.07 2.04 16.14
N PHE A 236 -5.48 1.17 17.08
CA PHE A 236 -6.63 0.28 16.92
C PHE A 236 -7.97 1.02 17.02
N ARG A 237 -8.23 1.87 16.03
CA ARG A 237 -9.45 2.67 15.90
C ARG A 237 -9.97 2.64 14.45
N PRO A 238 -11.30 2.76 14.23
CA PRO A 238 -11.87 2.73 12.88
C PRO A 238 -11.30 3.80 11.94
N ASN A 239 -10.94 4.97 12.49
CA ASN A 239 -10.42 6.12 11.75
C ASN A 239 -8.89 6.19 11.76
N PHE A 240 -8.20 5.06 11.91
CA PHE A 240 -6.74 5.02 11.85
C PHE A 240 -6.29 5.57 10.48
N PRO A 241 -5.56 6.70 10.41
CA PRO A 241 -5.25 7.30 9.11
C PRO A 241 -4.20 6.50 8.33
N GLY A 242 -3.49 5.58 8.99
CA GLY A 242 -2.29 4.98 8.45
C GLY A 242 -1.11 5.94 8.52
N PHE A 243 -0.03 5.61 7.84
CA PHE A 243 1.09 6.49 7.61
C PHE A 243 1.47 6.39 6.15
#